data_AF-A0A1A6LH39-F1
#
_entry.id   AF-A0A1A6LH39-F1
#
_cell.length_a   1.000
_cell.length_b   1.000
_cell.length_c   1.000
_cell.angle_alpha   90.00
_cell.angle_beta   90.00
_cell.angle_gamma   90.00
#
_symmetry.space_group_name_H-M   'P 1'
#
loop_
_entity.id
_entity.type
_entity.pdbx_description
1 polymer ?
#
loop_
_entity_poly.entity_id
_entity_poly.type
_entity_poly.pdbx_seq_one_letter_code
_entity_poly.pdbx_strand_id
1 'polypeptide(L)'
;MVKNITAKGSIYGNDTLFTCKPNRNGLFELARKHGRVAGTRPQDLKNKVYAESLDEAWNLLKTEKFYIVLTGQVFGIHRKSLRSVDSVDVEFNCETRSICVTA
;
A
#
# COMPACT_ATOMS: atom_id res chain seq x y z
N MET A 1 5.14 -10.04 10.52
CA MET A 1 3.87 -9.42 10.07
C MET A 1 4.18 -8.04 9.51
N VAL A 2 3.57 -7.66 8.39
CA VAL A 2 3.70 -6.30 7.83
C VAL A 2 3.02 -5.33 8.77
N LYS A 3 3.77 -4.32 9.22
CA LYS A 3 3.28 -3.25 10.10
C LYS A 3 2.77 -2.06 9.30
N ASN A 4 3.51 -1.65 8.26
CA ASN A 4 3.15 -0.51 7.45
C ASN A 4 3.73 -0.61 6.03
N ILE A 5 3.02 -0.01 5.06
CA ILE A 5 3.50 0.16 3.68
C ILE A 5 3.36 1.64 3.35
N THR A 6 4.46 2.28 3.01
CA THR A 6 4.52 3.73 2.78
C THR A 6 5.30 4.09 1.53
N ALA A 7 5.16 5.32 1.07
CA ALA A 7 6.04 5.89 0.05
C ALA A 7 6.13 7.40 0.22
N LYS A 8 7.30 7.97 -0.08
CA LYS A 8 7.46 9.42 -0.15
C LYS A 8 6.94 9.96 -1.50
N GLY A 9 6.54 11.23 -1.51
CA GLY A 9 6.10 11.95 -2.70
C GLY A 9 5.77 13.39 -2.36
N SER A 10 5.07 14.08 -3.26
CA SER A 10 4.67 15.48 -3.04
C SER A 10 3.21 15.74 -3.42
N ILE A 11 2.52 16.59 -2.67
CA ILE A 11 1.23 17.17 -3.03
C ILE A 11 1.41 18.67 -3.20
N TYR A 12 1.24 19.16 -4.44
CA TYR A 12 1.41 20.59 -4.78
C TYR A 12 2.75 21.18 -4.30
N GLY A 13 3.84 20.44 -4.48
CA GLY A 13 5.19 20.86 -4.06
C GLY A 13 5.51 20.64 -2.58
N ASN A 14 4.57 20.15 -1.77
CA ASN A 14 4.83 19.84 -0.37
C ASN A 14 5.17 18.36 -0.20
N ASP A 15 6.29 18.07 0.45
CA ASP A 15 6.67 16.70 0.81
C ASP A 15 5.56 16.03 1.62
N THR A 16 5.20 14.82 1.20
CA THR A 16 4.07 14.07 1.75
C THR A 16 4.44 12.61 1.89
N LEU A 17 4.18 12.06 3.08
CA LEU A 17 4.20 10.62 3.29
C LEU A 17 2.85 10.03 2.85
N PHE A 18 2.89 9.14 1.88
CA PHE A 18 1.75 8.33 1.47
C PHE A 18 1.75 7.03 2.26
N THR A 19 0.60 6.66 2.81
CA THR A 19 0.45 5.51 3.70
C THR A 19 -0.64 4.58 3.19
N CYS A 20 -0.43 3.27 3.31
CA CYS A 20 -1.45 2.29 3.01
C CYS A 20 -2.47 2.29 4.15
N LYS A 21 -3.72 2.64 3.83
CA LYS A 21 -4.81 2.72 4.81
C LYS A 21 -6.00 1.91 4.29
N PRO A 22 -6.72 1.21 5.18
CA PRO A 22 -7.96 0.57 4.79
C PRO A 22 -8.98 1.61 4.35
N ASN A 23 -9.87 1.21 3.44
CA ASN A 23 -11.01 2.00 3.03
C ASN A 23 -12.10 1.98 4.12
N ARG A 24 -13.25 2.61 3.85
CA ARG A 24 -14.38 2.67 4.78
C ARG A 24 -14.93 1.32 5.22
N ASN A 25 -14.65 0.26 4.46
CA ASN A 25 -15.08 -1.11 4.74
C ASN A 25 -13.98 -1.93 5.46
N GLY A 26 -12.87 -1.30 5.86
CA GLY A 26 -11.73 -2.00 6.48
C GLY A 26 -10.78 -2.70 5.49
N LEU A 27 -10.96 -2.51 4.17
CA LEU A 27 -10.19 -3.24 3.15
C LEU A 27 -9.08 -2.39 2.53
N PHE A 28 -7.93 -3.01 2.25
CA PHE A 28 -6.80 -2.38 1.58
C PHE A 28 -6.95 -2.43 0.06
N GLU A 29 -6.80 -1.29 -0.61
CA GLU A 29 -7.01 -1.19 -2.05
C GLU A 29 -5.73 -1.46 -2.87
N LEU A 30 -5.85 -2.34 -3.85
CA LEU A 30 -4.89 -2.53 -4.93
C LEU A 30 -5.54 -2.23 -6.29
N ALA A 31 -4.72 -1.96 -7.28
CA ALA A 31 -5.13 -1.77 -8.67
C ALA A 31 -4.36 -2.73 -9.57
N ARG A 32 -5.05 -3.45 -10.46
CA ARG A 32 -4.39 -4.32 -11.45
C ARG A 32 -3.46 -3.49 -12.33
N LYS A 33 -2.19 -3.91 -12.44
CA LYS A 33 -1.22 -3.46 -13.44
C LYS A 33 -1.34 -4.33 -14.69
N HIS A 34 -1.31 -5.65 -14.48
CA HIS A 34 -1.49 -6.70 -15.48
C HIS A 34 -2.89 -7.33 -15.37
N GLY A 35 -3.46 -7.81 -16.49
CA GLY A 35 -4.82 -8.37 -16.51
C GLY A 35 -5.93 -7.33 -16.31
N ARG A 36 -5.64 -6.06 -16.62
CA ARG A 36 -6.64 -4.99 -16.65
C ARG A 36 -7.61 -5.18 -17.80
N VAL A 37 -8.83 -4.66 -17.63
CA VAL A 37 -9.78 -4.55 -18.74
C VAL A 37 -9.20 -3.64 -19.83
N ALA A 38 -9.26 -4.06 -21.09
CA ALA A 38 -8.71 -3.29 -22.21
C ALA A 38 -9.34 -1.89 -22.30
N GLY A 39 -8.52 -0.86 -22.58
CA GLY A 39 -8.97 0.53 -22.67
C GLY A 39 -9.24 1.23 -21.32
N THR A 40 -8.85 0.63 -20.19
CA THR A 40 -9.19 1.14 -18.85
C THR A 40 -7.96 1.56 -18.05
N ARG A 41 -8.14 2.53 -17.16
CA ARG A 41 -7.07 3.03 -16.28
C ARG A 41 -6.96 2.14 -15.04
N PRO A 42 -5.76 1.98 -14.46
CA PRO A 42 -5.59 1.20 -13.22
C PRO A 42 -6.51 1.67 -12.07
N GLN A 43 -6.81 2.97 -12.01
CA GLN A 43 -7.67 3.55 -10.99
C GLN A 43 -9.16 3.25 -11.15
N ASP A 44 -9.60 2.75 -12.30
CA ASP A 44 -11.01 2.44 -12.55
C ASP A 44 -11.49 1.30 -11.64
N LEU A 45 -12.74 1.39 -11.14
CA LEU A 45 -13.30 0.46 -10.16
C LEU A 45 -13.20 -1.01 -10.58
N LYS A 46 -13.39 -1.31 -11.86
CA LYS A 46 -13.27 -2.67 -12.44
C LYS A 46 -11.87 -3.30 -12.33
N ASN A 47 -10.84 -2.49 -12.08
CA ASN A 47 -9.47 -2.96 -11.90
C ASN A 47 -9.05 -3.00 -10.41
N LYS A 48 -9.95 -2.62 -9.49
CA LYS A 48 -9.67 -2.65 -8.05
C LYS A 48 -9.73 -4.08 -7.51
N VAL A 49 -8.75 -4.38 -6.66
CA VAL A 49 -8.70 -5.59 -5.86
C VAL A 49 -8.59 -5.15 -4.41
N TYR A 50 -9.23 -5.88 -3.51
CA TYR A 50 -9.27 -5.56 -2.10
C TYR A 50 -8.62 -6.68 -1.32
N ALA A 51 -7.79 -6.32 -0.35
CA ALA A 51 -7.16 -7.23 0.58
C ALA A 51 -7.68 -6.95 2.00
N GLU A 52 -7.82 -7.98 2.81
CA GLU A 52 -8.34 -7.92 4.18
C GLU A 52 -7.24 -7.53 5.19
N SER A 53 -5.96 -7.67 4.81
CA SER A 53 -4.81 -7.34 5.66
C SER A 53 -3.66 -6.70 4.89
N LEU A 54 -2.74 -6.05 5.63
CA LEU A 54 -1.49 -5.54 5.06
C LEU A 54 -0.59 -6.66 4.54
N ASP A 55 -0.55 -7.82 5.20
CA ASP A 55 0.22 -8.98 4.72
C ASP A 55 -0.33 -9.51 3.40
N GLU A 56 -1.65 -9.60 3.25
CA GLU A 56 -2.28 -9.99 1.99
C GLU A 56 -2.01 -8.95 0.89
N ALA A 57 -2.17 -7.66 1.20
CA ALA A 57 -1.87 -6.58 0.28
C ALA A 57 -0.39 -6.63 -0.17
N TRP A 58 0.53 -6.91 0.74
CA TRP A 58 1.95 -7.08 0.46
C TRP A 58 2.22 -8.30 -0.42
N ASN A 59 1.58 -9.43 -0.12
CA ASN A 59 1.71 -10.66 -0.92
C ASN A 59 1.23 -10.45 -2.36
N LEU A 60 0.10 -9.76 -2.55
CA LEU A 60 -0.38 -9.38 -3.88
C LEU A 60 0.59 -8.43 -4.58
N LEU A 61 1.09 -7.40 -3.87
CA LEU A 61 2.02 -6.43 -4.43
C LEU A 61 3.32 -7.08 -4.94
N LYS A 62 3.87 -8.05 -4.20
CA LYS A 62 5.06 -8.84 -4.59
C LYS A 62 4.89 -9.63 -5.87
N THR A 63 3.65 -9.91 -6.31
CA THR A 63 3.44 -10.60 -7.60
C THR A 63 3.74 -9.71 -8.81
N GLU A 64 4.00 -8.42 -8.60
CA GLU A 64 4.21 -7.38 -9.63
C GLU A 64 3.01 -7.16 -10.57
N LYS A 65 1.90 -7.87 -10.35
CA LYS A 65 0.66 -7.74 -11.12
C LYS A 65 -0.22 -6.58 -10.67
N PHE A 66 0.13 -5.93 -9.56
CA PHE A 66 -0.69 -4.91 -8.92
C PHE A 66 0.13 -3.68 -8.55
N TYR A 67 -0.57 -2.54 -8.49
CA TYR A 67 -0.15 -1.38 -7.74
C TYR A 67 -0.87 -1.36 -6.39
N ILE A 68 -0.19 -0.94 -5.32
CA ILE A 68 -0.82 -0.63 -4.05
C ILE A 68 -1.32 0.82 -4.06
N VAL A 69 -2.50 1.06 -3.50
CA VAL A 69 -3.06 2.40 -3.35
C VAL A 69 -2.63 2.96 -1.99
N LEU A 70 -1.86 4.04 -2.01
CA LEU A 70 -1.46 4.77 -0.82
C LEU A 70 -2.18 6.12 -0.76
N THR A 71 -2.44 6.61 0.45
CA THR A 71 -3.13 7.88 0.70
C THR A 71 -2.18 8.86 1.38
N GLY A 72 -2.05 10.05 0.82
CA GLY A 72 -1.35 11.19 1.40
C GLY A 72 -2.32 12.33 1.68
N GLN A 73 -1.99 13.16 2.66
CA GLN A 73 -2.78 14.32 3.04
C GLN A 73 -1.89 15.51 3.37
N VAL A 74 -2.21 16.68 2.80
CA VAL A 74 -1.54 17.96 3.08
C VAL A 74 -2.60 19.06 3.13
N PHE A 75 -2.62 19.87 4.20
CA PHE A 75 -3.57 20.97 4.39
C PHE A 75 -5.04 20.59 4.09
N GLY A 76 -5.48 19.40 4.54
CA GLY A 76 -6.83 18.89 4.30
C GLY A 76 -7.07 18.29 2.90
N ILE A 77 -6.11 18.41 1.97
CA ILE A 77 -6.21 17.85 0.63
C ILE A 77 -5.76 16.38 0.66
N HIS A 78 -6.66 15.48 0.28
CA HIS A 78 -6.37 14.06 0.16
C HIS A 78 -6.00 13.67 -1.27
N ARG A 79 -4.91 12.92 -1.44
CA ARG A 79 -4.52 12.34 -2.73
C ARG A 79 -4.20 10.85 -2.58
N LYS A 80 -4.57 10.10 -3.61
CA LYS A 80 -4.16 8.71 -3.78
C LYS A 80 -2.94 8.63 -4.69
N SER A 81 -2.03 7.72 -4.39
CA SER A 81 -0.86 7.40 -5.20
C SER A 81 -0.82 5.89 -5.46
N LEU A 82 -0.59 5.50 -6.70
CA LEU A 82 -0.41 4.10 -7.10
C LEU A 82 1.09 3.81 -7.10
N ARG A 83 1.52 2.82 -6.31
CA ARG A 83 2.94 2.44 -6.19
C ARG A 83 3.12 0.96 -6.52
N SER A 84 4.21 0.65 -7.23
CA SER A 84 4.68 -0.72 -7.44
C SER A 84 5.55 -1.16 -6.26
N VAL A 85 5.87 -2.45 -6.21
CA VAL A 85 6.65 -3.08 -5.13
C VAL A 85 8.02 -2.42 -4.91
N ASP A 86 8.64 -1.92 -5.97
CA ASP A 86 9.95 -1.25 -5.98
C ASP A 86 9.90 0.22 -5.54
N SER A 87 8.70 0.78 -5.38
CA SER A 87 8.48 2.19 -5.03
C SER A 87 7.81 2.37 -3.66
N VAL A 88 7.90 1.37 -2.79
CA VAL A 88 7.36 1.43 -1.42
C VAL A 88 8.40 1.02 -0.38
N ASP A 89 8.27 1.64 0.79
CA ASP A 89 8.98 1.27 2.01
C ASP A 89 8.04 0.42 2.87
N VAL A 90 8.51 -0.75 3.32
CA VAL A 90 7.72 -1.69 4.15
C VAL A 90 8.36 -1.83 5.52
N GLU A 91 7.57 -1.55 6.55
CA GLU A 91 7.95 -1.78 7.94
C GLU A 91 7.38 -3.14 8.40
N PHE A 92 8.21 -3.96 9.03
CA PHE A 92 7.80 -5.24 9.58
C PHE A 92 7.82 -5.18 11.12
N ASN A 93 6.87 -5.84 11.77
CA ASN A 93 6.99 -6.14 13.20
C ASN A 93 8.15 -7.13 13.37
N CYS A 94 9.28 -6.64 13.86
CA CYS A 94 10.31 -7.49 14.44
C CYS A 94 9.87 -7.81 15.87
N GLU A 95 9.23 -8.95 16.07
CA GLU A 95 9.19 -9.52 17.41
C GLU A 95 10.61 -9.98 17.73
N THR A 96 11.34 -9.14 18.46
CA THR A 96 12.56 -9.59 19.14
C THR A 96 12.11 -10.65 20.13
N ARG A 97 12.26 -11.92 19.77
CA ARG A 97 12.20 -13.01 20.76
C ARG A 97 13.32 -12.72 21.75
N SER A 98 12.98 -12.16 22.91
CA SER A 98 13.88 -12.14 24.06
C SER A 98 14.28 -13.59 24.32
N ILE A 99 15.50 -13.93 23.93
CA ILE A 99 16.13 -15.17 24.37
C ILE A 99 16.35 -14.98 25.87
N CYS A 100 15.48 -15.60 26.67
CA CYS A 100 15.67 -15.71 28.10
C CYS A 100 16.95 -16.53 28.30
N VAL A 101 18.08 -15.87 28.51
CA VAL A 101 19.29 -16.53 29.02
C VAL A 101 19.08 -16.66 30.51
N THR A 102 18.53 -17.79 30.95
CA THR A 102 18.67 -18.24 32.33
C THR A 102 20.13 -18.69 32.50
N ALA A 103 20.90 -17.90 33.24
CA ALA A 103 22.16 -18.31 33.86
C ALA A 103 21.87 -18.83 35.27
#